data_AF-A0A920MKA6-F1
#
_entry.id   AF-A0A920MKA6-F1
#
_cell.length_a   1.000
_cell.length_b   1.000
_cell.length_c   1.000
_cell.angle_alpha   90.00
_cell.angle_beta   90.00
_cell.angle_gamma   90.00
#
_symmetry.space_group_name_H-M   'P 1'
#
loop_
_entity.id
_entity.type
_entity.pdbx_description
1 polymer ?
#
loop_
_entity_poly.entity_id
_entity_poly.type
_entity_poly.pdbx_seq_one_letter_code
_entity_poly.pdbx_strand_id
1 'polypeptide(L)' 'MGERLLKLFEIPQHILPEVKDCGADYGFTDKSILGGAIPITGVMGDQQAAAFGQCCFEAGSAKST' A
#
# COMPACT_ATOMS: atom_id res chain seq x y z
N MET A 1 4.33 -3.68 -11.97
CA MET A 1 4.72 -5.04 -12.38
C MET A 1 5.11 -4.99 -13.85
N GLY A 2 6.31 -5.42 -14.25
CA GLY A 2 6.72 -5.35 -15.66
C GLY A 2 5.94 -6.34 -16.54
N GLU A 3 5.69 -5.99 -17.81
CA GLU A 3 4.97 -6.84 -18.78
C GLU A 3 5.55 -8.26 -18.87
N ARG A 4 6.88 -8.38 -18.76
CA ARG A 4 7.59 -9.67 -18.76
C ARG A 4 7.14 -10.61 -17.64
N LEU A 5 6.88 -10.07 -16.44
CA LEU A 5 6.43 -10.86 -15.29
C LEU A 5 4.97 -11.27 -15.46
N LEU A 6 4.11 -10.38 -15.96
CA LEU A 6 2.71 -10.71 -16.24
C LEU A 6 2.60 -11.83 -17.27
N LYS A 7 3.40 -11.80 -18.34
CA LYS A 7 3.44 -12.87 -19.35
C LYS A 7 3.98 -14.19 -18.78
N LEU A 8 5.03 -14.13 -17.96
CA LEU A 8 5.65 -15.33 -17.36
C LEU A 8 4.66 -16.09 -16.46
N PHE A 9 3.85 -15.36 -15.71
CA PHE A 9 2.86 -15.93 -14.78
C PHE A 9 1.44 -15.98 -15.36
N GLU A 10 1.27 -15.65 -16.65
CA GLU A 10 -0.01 -15.65 -17.35
C GLU A 10 -1.10 -14.82 -16.63
N ILE A 11 -0.72 -13.69 -16.03
CA ILE A 11 -1.64 -12.81 -15.28
C ILE A 11 -2.26 -11.77 -16.23
N PRO A 12 -3.59 -11.75 -16.40
CA PRO A 12 -4.26 -10.72 -17.19
C PRO A 12 -4.11 -9.34 -16.56
N GLN A 13 -3.61 -8.36 -17.30
CA GLN A 13 -3.31 -7.03 -16.75
C GLN A 13 -4.54 -6.31 -16.15
N HIS A 14 -5.73 -6.55 -16.70
CA HIS A 14 -6.96 -5.85 -16.29
C HIS A 14 -7.45 -6.21 -14.87
N ILE A 15 -6.94 -7.27 -14.25
CA ILE A 15 -7.30 -7.63 -12.87
C ILE A 15 -6.44 -6.90 -11.82
N LEU A 16 -5.36 -6.25 -12.26
CA LEU A 16 -4.43 -5.60 -11.36
C LEU A 16 -5.07 -4.33 -10.77
N PRO A 17 -4.80 -4.02 -9.50
CA PRO A 17 -5.20 -2.74 -8.93
C PRO A 17 -4.39 -1.59 -9.52
N GLU A 18 -4.93 -0.38 -9.41
CA GLU A 18 -4.16 0.84 -9.59
C GLU A 18 -3.11 0.96 -8.48
N VAL A 19 -1.85 1.18 -8.85
CA VAL A 19 -0.76 1.40 -7.88
C VAL A 19 -0.68 2.89 -7.58
N LYS A 20 -0.80 3.26 -6.30
CA LYS A 20 -0.69 4.63 -5.78
C LYS A 20 0.42 4.72 -4.73
N ASP A 21 0.88 5.93 -4.43
CA ASP A 21 1.83 6.21 -3.35
C ASP A 21 1.26 5.83 -1.97
N CYS A 22 2.12 5.49 -1.01
CA CYS A 22 1.69 5.07 0.32
C CYS A 22 0.83 6.12 1.03
N GLY A 23 1.06 7.41 0.77
CA GLY A 23 0.24 8.52 1.22
C GLY A 23 -0.56 9.12 0.06
N ALA A 24 -1.73 8.56 -0.22
CA ALA A 24 -2.61 8.97 -1.31
C ALA A 24 -4.09 8.81 -0.91
N ASP A 25 -5.00 9.35 -1.73
CA ASP A 25 -6.44 9.14 -1.54
C ASP A 25 -6.87 7.75 -2.06
N TYR A 26 -7.32 6.90 -1.14
CA TYR A 26 -7.90 5.58 -1.41
C TYR A 26 -9.41 5.54 -1.21
N GLY A 27 -10.05 6.70 -1.04
CA GLY A 27 -11.47 6.85 -0.83
C GLY A 27 -11.87 6.88 0.65
N PHE A 28 -13.12 6.54 0.90
CA PHE A 28 -13.72 6.59 2.23
C PHE A 28 -14.26 5.22 2.61
N THR A 29 -14.20 4.92 3.89
CA THR A 29 -14.97 3.81 4.46
C THR A 29 -16.47 4.03 4.26
N ASP A 30 -17.20 2.94 4.06
CA ASP A 30 -18.65 3.00 4.02
C ASP A 30 -19.20 3.37 5.41
N LYS A 31 -20.15 4.31 5.46
CA LYS A 31 -20.72 4.83 6.71
C LYS A 31 -21.33 3.74 7.59
N SER A 32 -21.86 2.67 6.99
CA SER A 32 -22.47 1.55 7.71
C SER A 32 -21.46 0.76 8.55
N ILE A 33 -20.16 0.83 8.22
CA ILE A 33 -19.11 0.05 8.88
C ILE A 33 -18.69 0.71 10.19
N LEU A 34 -18.49 2.03 10.18
CA LEU A 34 -17.89 2.78 11.31
C LEU A 34 -18.81 3.88 11.88
N GLY A 35 -20.05 3.99 11.39
CA GLY A 35 -20.99 5.05 11.79
C GLY A 35 -20.70 6.41 11.14
N GLY A 36 -19.71 6.49 10.26
CA GLY A 36 -19.29 7.70 9.55
C GLY A 36 -18.35 7.36 8.40
N ALA A 37 -18.21 8.28 7.44
CA ALA A 37 -17.29 8.11 6.32
C ALA A 37 -15.91 8.63 6.73
N ILE A 38 -14.97 7.72 6.94
CA ILE A 38 -13.59 8.03 7.35
C ILE A 38 -12.68 7.92 6.12
N PRO A 39 -11.86 8.93 5.80
CA PRO A 39 -10.94 8.90 4.66
C PRO A 39 -9.81 7.87 4.88
N ILE A 40 -9.42 7.18 3.82
CA ILE A 40 -8.30 6.25 3.79
C ILE A 40 -7.16 6.94 3.04
N THR A 41 -6.21 7.53 3.79
CA THR A 41 -5.13 8.34 3.23
C THR A 41 -3.75 7.67 3.30
N GLY A 42 -3.68 6.46 3.85
CA GLY A 42 -2.43 5.76 4.11
C GLY A 42 -2.58 4.25 3.90
N VAL A 43 -1.79 3.67 3.01
CA VAL A 43 -1.70 2.23 2.78
C VAL A 43 -0.23 1.83 2.71
N MET A 44 0.18 0.91 3.58
CA MET A 44 1.56 0.44 3.66
C MET A 44 1.60 -1.02 4.10
N GLY A 45 2.57 -1.79 3.61
CA GLY A 45 2.83 -3.14 4.11
C GLY A 45 3.36 -3.11 5.54
N ASP A 46 3.08 -4.14 6.34
CA ASP A 46 3.37 -4.17 7.78
C ASP A 46 4.83 -3.88 8.13
N GLN A 47 5.78 -4.59 7.51
CA GLN A 47 7.21 -4.40 7.77
C GLN A 47 7.69 -2.98 7.40
N GLN A 48 7.18 -2.44 6.28
CA GLN A 48 7.47 -1.08 5.84
C GLN A 48 6.85 -0.05 6.80
N ALA A 49 5.64 -0.30 7.29
CA ALA A 49 4.95 0.54 8.27
C ALA A 49 5.70 0.56 9.60
N ALA A 50 6.23 -0.59 10.04
CA ALA A 50 7.07 -0.68 11.24
C ALA A 50 8.36 0.14 11.09
N ALA A 51 9.04 0.07 9.93
CA ALA A 51 10.22 0.88 9.66
C ALA A 51 9.89 2.38 9.62
N PHE A 52 8.77 2.75 8.99
CA PHE A 52 8.30 4.13 8.96
C PHE A 52 7.99 4.65 10.37
N GLY A 53 7.30 3.86 11.19
CA GLY A 53 6.97 4.19 12.59
C GLY A 53 8.19 4.30 13.50
N GLN A 54 9.31 3.68 13.14
CA GLN A 54 10.61 3.84 13.83
C GLN A 54 11.47 4.97 13.27
N CYS A 55 10.92 5.81 12.39
CA CYS A 55 11.64 6.91 11.75
C CYS A 55 12.89 6.47 10.96
N CYS A 56 12.89 5.25 10.41
CA CYS A 56 13.97 4.72 9.58
C CYS A 56 13.97 5.33 8.17
N PHE A 57 14.10 6.66 8.06
CA PHE A 57 14.00 7.38 6.79
C PHE A 57 15.32 7.50 6.04
N GLU A 58 16.44 7.39 6.76
CA GLU A 58 17.77 7.54 6.20
C GLU A 58 18.32 6.21 5.69
N ALA A 59 19.07 6.25 4.58
CA ALA A 59 19.74 5.07 4.06
C ALA A 59 20.69 4.47 5.11
N GLY A 60 20.62 3.15 5.29
CA GLY A 60 21.36 2.43 6.33
C GLY A 60 20.61 2.32 7.67
N SER A 61 19.48 3.01 7.83
CA SER A 61 18.55 2.74 8.94
C SER A 61 18.00 1.33 8.79
N ALA A 62 17.94 0.58 9.89
CA ALA A 62 17.43 -0.78 9.90
C ALA A 62 16.52 -1.01 11.09
N LYS A 63 15.46 -1.77 10.85
CA LYS A 63 14.54 -2.33 11.84
C LYS A 63 14.65 -3.85 11.77
N SER A 64 14.73 -4.52 12.91
CA SER A 64 14.61 -5.98 13.02
C SER A 64 13.32 -6.34 13.75
N THR A 65 12.50 -7.21 13.15
CA THR A 65 11.29 -7.78 13.75
C THR A 65 11.62 -8.95 14.66
#